data_AF-A0A7C8NHZ7-F1
#
_entry.id   AF-A0A7C8NHZ7-F1
#
_cell.length_a   1.000
_cell.length_b   1.000
_cell.length_c   1.000
_cell.angle_alpha   90.00
_cell.angle_beta   90.00
_cell.angle_gamma   90.00
#
_symmetry.space_group_name_H-M   'P 1'
#
loop_
_entity.id
_entity.type
_entity.pdbx_description
1 polymer ?
#
loop_
_entity_poly.entity_id
_entity_poly.type
_entity_poly.pdbx_seq_one_letter_code
_entity_poly.pdbx_strand_id
1 'polypeptide(L)'
;MSHRNTEAIKAATVEMSKILEQTGKLTAENRKEAKLMSQIAINTQKDGQSMKIIAILTMIFLPGSFVSSVFGWNIISFDVSEDGSQSLVISKGGLQIFLISFFTFTIVTISGCWIWIWVWNSQKSLTLANADIQRSGEDEKAVEEDSP
;
A
#
# COMPACT_ATOMS: atom_id res chain seq x y z
N MET A 1 -31.39 -56.98 -22.78
CA MET A 1 -31.11 -55.53 -22.89
C MET A 1 -30.75 -54.90 -21.53
N SER A 2 -31.41 -55.29 -20.43
CA SER A 2 -31.13 -54.80 -19.06
C SER A 2 -29.69 -55.01 -18.55
N HIS A 3 -29.08 -56.17 -18.80
CA HIS A 3 -27.74 -56.53 -18.29
C HIS A 3 -26.58 -55.64 -18.79
N ARG A 4 -26.68 -55.05 -19.98
CA ARG A 4 -25.62 -54.19 -20.54
C ARG A 4 -25.61 -52.79 -19.92
N ASN A 5 -26.77 -52.32 -19.45
CA ASN A 5 -26.89 -51.02 -18.81
C ASN A 5 -26.36 -51.04 -17.37
N THR A 6 -26.48 -52.17 -16.66
CA THR A 6 -25.94 -52.33 -15.30
C THR A 6 -24.41 -52.34 -15.26
N GLU A 7 -23.75 -52.85 -16.30
CA GLU A 7 -22.27 -52.82 -16.38
C GLU A 7 -21.76 -51.41 -16.67
N ALA A 8 -22.46 -50.67 -17.52
CA ALA A 8 -22.14 -49.26 -17.81
C ALA A 8 -22.30 -48.38 -16.55
N ILE A 9 -23.33 -48.62 -15.74
CA ILE A 9 -23.54 -47.90 -14.48
C ILE A 9 -22.41 -48.22 -13.48
N LYS A 10 -22.01 -49.49 -13.36
CA LYS A 10 -20.89 -49.88 -12.49
C LYS A 10 -19.58 -49.22 -12.92
N ALA A 11 -19.29 -49.20 -14.22
CA ALA A 11 -18.11 -48.53 -14.76
C ALA A 11 -18.10 -47.01 -14.44
N ALA A 12 -19.24 -46.34 -14.62
CA ALA A 12 -19.36 -44.91 -14.29
C ALA A 12 -19.20 -44.62 -12.78
N THR A 13 -19.71 -45.49 -11.91
CA THR A 13 -19.52 -45.35 -10.45
C THR A 13 -18.06 -45.53 -10.03
N VAL A 14 -17.33 -46.43 -10.69
CA VAL A 14 -15.89 -46.63 -10.44
C VAL A 14 -15.09 -45.40 -10.87
N GLU A 15 -15.36 -44.85 -12.06
CA GLU A 15 -14.76 -43.60 -12.53
C GLU A 15 -15.03 -42.44 -11.54
N MET A 16 -16.28 -42.32 -11.06
CA MET A 16 -16.64 -41.29 -10.08
C MET A 16 -15.90 -41.44 -8.75
N SER A 17 -15.73 -42.67 -8.26
CA SER A 17 -14.96 -42.91 -7.03
C SER A 17 -13.51 -42.45 -7.16
N LYS A 18 -12.91 -42.64 -8.34
CA LYS A 18 -11.54 -42.19 -8.65
C LYS A 18 -11.45 -40.67 -8.71
N ILE A 19 -12.44 -40.01 -9.31
CA ILE A 19 -12.55 -38.56 -9.34
C ILE A 19 -12.70 -37.99 -7.92
N LEU A 20 -13.54 -38.57 -7.07
CA LEU A 20 -13.71 -38.12 -5.68
C LEU A 20 -12.42 -38.27 -4.87
N GLU A 21 -11.66 -39.35 -5.08
CA GLU A 21 -10.35 -39.53 -4.45
C GLU A 21 -9.35 -38.47 -4.93
N GLN A 22 -9.28 -38.22 -6.25
CA GLN A 22 -8.44 -37.18 -6.82
C GLN A 22 -8.85 -35.79 -6.34
N THR A 23 -10.15 -35.53 -6.22
CA THR A 23 -10.69 -34.26 -5.73
C THR A 23 -10.36 -34.07 -4.25
N GLY A 24 -10.40 -35.14 -3.45
CA GLY A 24 -9.96 -35.12 -2.05
C GLY A 24 -8.47 -34.79 -1.90
N LYS A 25 -7.62 -35.42 -2.71
CA LYS A 25 -6.17 -35.13 -2.76
C LYS A 25 -5.91 -33.67 -3.19
N LEU A 26 -6.55 -33.24 -4.28
CA LEU A 26 -6.45 -31.87 -4.79
C LEU A 26 -6.94 -30.85 -3.77
N THR A 27 -8.03 -31.11 -3.05
CA THR A 27 -8.55 -30.23 -1.99
C THR A 27 -7.57 -30.13 -0.81
N ALA A 28 -6.92 -31.24 -0.44
CA ALA A 28 -5.91 -31.24 0.60
C ALA A 28 -4.66 -30.45 0.21
N GLU A 29 -4.25 -30.50 -1.07
CA GLU A 29 -3.15 -29.67 -1.60
C GLU A 29 -3.54 -28.19 -1.68
N ASN A 30 -4.72 -27.86 -2.23
CA ASN A 30 -5.27 -26.50 -2.23
C ASN A 30 -5.35 -25.92 -0.81
N ARG A 31 -5.68 -26.73 0.20
CA ARG A 31 -5.72 -26.27 1.60
C ARG A 31 -4.33 -25.90 2.14
N LYS A 32 -3.27 -26.57 1.68
CA LYS A 32 -1.88 -26.19 2.01
C LYS A 32 -1.51 -24.90 1.31
N GLU A 33 -1.82 -24.79 0.02
CA GLU A 33 -1.61 -23.57 -0.77
C GLU A 33 -2.33 -22.37 -0.15
N ALA A 34 -3.59 -22.51 0.26
CA ALA A 34 -4.35 -21.46 0.93
C ALA A 34 -3.69 -21.00 2.24
N LYS A 35 -3.11 -21.92 3.03
CA LYS A 35 -2.35 -21.56 4.24
C LYS A 35 -1.06 -20.80 3.90
N LEU A 36 -0.35 -21.21 2.85
CA LEU A 36 0.84 -20.50 2.38
C LEU A 36 0.46 -19.12 1.86
N MET A 37 -0.61 -19.00 1.09
CA MET A 37 -1.13 -17.75 0.55
C MET A 37 -1.56 -16.79 1.66
N SER A 38 -2.15 -17.29 2.74
CA SER A 38 -2.46 -16.51 3.94
C SER A 38 -1.19 -15.99 4.63
N GLN A 39 -0.16 -16.82 4.80
CA GLN A 39 1.12 -16.37 5.35
C GLN A 39 1.85 -15.38 4.45
N ILE A 40 1.80 -15.59 3.13
CA ILE A 40 2.32 -14.65 2.14
C ILE A 40 1.58 -13.32 2.26
N ALA A 41 0.25 -13.31 2.36
CA ALA A 41 -0.51 -12.07 2.52
C ALA A 41 -0.12 -11.28 3.78
N ILE A 42 0.15 -11.97 4.91
CA ILE A 42 0.64 -11.34 6.14
C ILE A 42 2.04 -10.74 5.94
N ASN A 43 2.94 -11.47 5.29
CA ASN A 43 4.28 -10.97 4.99
C ASN A 43 4.27 -9.83 3.96
N THR A 44 3.44 -9.92 2.92
CA THR A 44 3.23 -8.87 1.92
C THR A 44 2.64 -7.60 2.54
N GLN A 45 1.82 -7.70 3.59
CA GLN A 45 1.37 -6.53 4.34
C GLN A 45 2.54 -5.78 5.00
N LYS A 46 3.55 -6.52 5.49
CA LYS A 46 4.79 -5.93 6.06
C LYS A 46 5.68 -5.35 4.96
N ASP A 47 5.80 -6.04 3.81
CA ASP A 47 6.53 -5.53 2.65
C ASP A 47 5.88 -4.24 2.09
N GLY A 48 4.56 -4.10 2.22
CA GLY A 48 3.82 -2.87 1.92
C GLY A 48 4.18 -1.68 2.83
N GLN A 49 4.74 -1.90 4.03
CA GLN A 49 5.31 -0.81 4.83
C GLN A 49 6.68 -0.40 4.28
N SER A 50 7.52 -1.36 3.91
CA SER A 50 8.82 -1.11 3.27
C SER A 50 8.66 -0.41 1.92
N MET A 51 7.63 -0.76 1.13
CA MET A 51 7.32 -0.14 -0.15
C MET A 51 6.91 1.33 -0.01
N LYS A 52 6.30 1.71 1.12
CA LYS A 52 5.95 3.12 1.38
C LYS A 52 7.19 3.97 1.65
N ILE A 53 8.22 3.42 2.30
CA ILE A 53 9.44 4.15 2.63
C ILE A 53 10.15 4.62 1.35
N ILE A 54 10.33 3.74 0.36
CA ILE A 54 10.96 4.12 -0.92
C ILE A 54 10.14 5.16 -1.68
N ALA A 55 8.80 5.06 -1.65
CA ALA A 55 7.91 5.99 -2.32
C ALA A 55 7.92 7.38 -1.67
N ILE A 56 8.01 7.44 -0.34
CA ILE A 56 8.18 8.71 0.38
C ILE A 56 9.53 9.34 0.05
N LEU A 57 10.59 8.52 -0.02
CA LEU A 57 11.93 9.00 -0.39
C LEU A 57 11.92 9.67 -1.76
N THR A 58 11.29 9.05 -2.76
CA THR A 58 11.22 9.62 -4.12
C THR A 58 10.34 10.87 -4.17
N MET A 59 9.23 10.90 -3.42
CA MET A 59 8.34 12.06 -3.37
C MET A 59 9.02 13.30 -2.76
N ILE A 60 9.96 13.11 -1.82
CA ILE A 60 10.78 14.17 -1.22
C ILE A 60 12.00 14.51 -2.10
N PHE A 61 12.59 13.51 -2.76
CA PHE A 61 13.81 13.69 -3.55
C PHE A 61 13.54 14.34 -4.89
N LEU A 62 12.51 13.89 -5.61
CA LEU A 62 12.16 14.37 -6.95
C LEU A 62 12.09 15.91 -7.06
N PRO A 63 11.48 16.61 -6.11
CA PRO A 63 11.37 18.05 -6.21
C PRO A 63 12.53 18.80 -5.55
N GLY A 64 13.17 18.23 -4.52
CA GLY A 64 14.43 18.75 -3.99
C GLY A 64 15.53 18.75 -5.06
N SER A 65 15.59 17.67 -5.87
CA SER A 65 16.47 17.58 -7.03
C SER A 65 16.10 18.60 -8.11
N PHE A 66 14.81 18.81 -8.40
CA PHE A 66 14.37 19.83 -9.36
C PHE A 66 14.81 21.24 -8.95
N VAL A 67 14.59 21.62 -7.69
CA VAL A 67 15.06 22.90 -7.14
C VAL A 67 16.58 22.97 -7.21
N SER A 68 17.29 21.90 -6.83
CA SER A 68 18.77 21.88 -6.91
C SER A 68 19.29 22.06 -8.35
N SER A 69 18.62 21.50 -9.37
CA SER A 69 19.01 21.66 -10.77
C SER A 69 18.72 23.07 -11.29
N VAL A 70 17.56 23.63 -10.97
CA VAL A 70 17.18 24.98 -11.42
C VAL A 70 18.05 26.06 -10.76
N PHE A 71 18.33 25.92 -9.47
CA PHE A 71 19.11 26.92 -8.72
C PHE A 71 20.62 26.68 -8.74
N GLY A 72 21.09 25.45 -9.03
CA GLY A 72 22.50 25.16 -9.27
C GLY A 72 23.09 25.99 -10.41
N TRP A 73 22.24 26.43 -11.35
CA TRP A 73 22.61 27.40 -12.38
C TRP A 73 22.54 28.86 -11.88
N ASN A 74 21.61 29.20 -10.97
CA ASN A 74 21.29 30.59 -10.61
C ASN A 74 22.08 31.14 -9.39
N ILE A 75 22.59 30.28 -8.50
CA ILE A 75 23.30 30.69 -7.27
C ILE A 75 24.77 31.10 -7.53
N ILE A 76 25.34 30.72 -8.67
CA ILE A 76 26.72 31.04 -9.02
C ILE A 76 26.73 32.27 -9.96
N SER A 77 26.67 33.47 -9.38
CA SER A 77 27.01 34.71 -10.09
C SER A 77 28.47 35.06 -9.79
N PHE A 78 29.36 34.94 -10.78
CA PHE A 78 30.72 35.47 -10.68
C PHE A 78 30.67 36.96 -10.99
N ASP A 79 30.85 37.80 -9.97
CA ASP A 79 31.07 39.23 -10.18
C ASP A 79 32.56 39.44 -10.40
N VAL A 80 32.95 39.79 -11.64
CA VAL A 80 34.32 40.14 -11.98
C VAL A 80 34.48 41.61 -11.67
N SER A 81 35.08 41.93 -10.52
CA SER A 81 35.48 43.31 -10.23
C SER A 81 36.54 43.78 -11.24
N GLU A 82 36.57 45.08 -11.55
CA GLU A 82 37.46 45.73 -12.55
C GLU A 82 38.97 45.43 -12.36
N ASP A 83 39.37 44.87 -11.21
CA ASP A 83 40.74 44.43 -10.88
C ASP A 83 41.06 42.98 -11.32
N GLY A 84 40.16 42.29 -12.03
CA GLY A 84 40.40 40.93 -12.52
C GLY A 84 40.41 39.84 -11.43
N SER A 85 40.10 40.19 -10.18
CA SER A 85 39.91 39.23 -9.09
C SER A 85 38.50 38.62 -9.15
N GLN A 86 38.44 37.31 -9.38
CA GLN A 86 37.20 36.54 -9.37
C GLN A 86 36.79 36.27 -7.92
N SER A 87 35.99 37.15 -7.32
CA SER A 87 35.39 36.85 -6.02
C SER A 87 34.06 36.13 -6.24
N LEU A 88 33.94 34.93 -5.67
CA LEU A 88 32.70 34.16 -5.69
C LEU A 88 31.72 34.81 -4.71
N VAL A 89 31.04 35.87 -5.15
CA VAL A 89 30.05 36.57 -4.33
C VAL A 89 28.77 35.74 -4.36
N ILE A 90 28.59 34.88 -3.35
CA ILE A 90 27.28 34.27 -3.09
C ILE A 90 26.35 35.42 -2.71
N SER A 91 25.58 35.92 -3.68
CA SER A 91 24.66 37.03 -3.47
C SER A 91 23.62 36.61 -2.44
N LYS A 92 23.56 37.33 -1.30
CA LYS A 92 22.57 37.11 -0.23
C LYS A 92 21.14 37.03 -0.78
N GLY A 93 20.85 37.72 -1.90
CA GLY A 93 19.56 37.68 -2.59
C GLY A 93 19.24 36.32 -3.24
N GLY A 94 20.21 35.66 -3.86
CA GLY A 94 20.03 34.33 -4.47
C GLY A 94 19.74 33.25 -3.42
N LEU A 95 20.39 33.34 -2.26
CA LEU A 95 20.15 32.44 -1.13
C LEU A 95 18.75 32.63 -0.55
N GLN A 96 18.24 33.87 -0.50
CA GLN A 96 16.88 34.15 -0.04
C GLN A 96 15.82 33.56 -0.98
N ILE A 97 16.02 33.65 -2.30
CA ILE A 97 15.11 33.08 -3.31
C ILE A 97 15.15 31.54 -3.25
N PHE A 98 16.32 30.95 -3.03
CA PHE A 98 16.46 29.52 -2.77
C PHE A 98 15.69 29.09 -1.52
N LEU A 99 15.81 29.83 -0.41
CA LEU A 99 15.08 29.55 0.82
C LEU A 99 13.57 29.67 0.64
N ILE A 100 13.07 30.72 -0.05
CA ILE A 100 11.65 30.85 -0.37
C ILE A 100 11.18 29.65 -1.22
N SER A 101 11.90 29.30 -2.27
CA SER A 101 11.52 28.20 -3.16
C SER A 101 11.52 26.86 -2.41
N PHE A 102 12.51 26.63 -1.55
CA PHE A 102 12.58 25.44 -0.71
C PHE A 102 11.41 25.39 0.28
N PHE A 103 11.02 26.52 0.86
CA PHE A 103 9.91 26.59 1.81
C PHE A 103 8.56 26.39 1.12
N THR A 104 8.33 27.02 -0.02
CA THR A 104 7.15 26.78 -0.87
C THR A 104 7.06 25.32 -1.27
N PHE A 105 8.18 24.73 -1.68
CA PHE A 105 8.23 23.34 -2.09
C PHE A 105 7.96 22.39 -0.90
N THR A 106 8.51 22.70 0.27
CA THR A 106 8.24 21.99 1.53
C THR A 106 6.76 22.07 1.91
N ILE A 107 6.13 23.23 1.77
CA ILE A 107 4.68 23.43 2.02
C ILE A 107 3.84 22.59 1.06
N VAL A 108 4.19 22.52 -0.22
CA VAL A 108 3.49 21.68 -1.22
C VAL A 108 3.60 20.20 -0.86
N THR A 109 4.77 19.77 -0.39
CA THR A 109 4.97 18.36 0.02
C THR A 109 4.21 18.04 1.30
N ILE A 110 4.25 18.93 2.31
CA ILE A 110 3.52 18.75 3.57
C ILE A 110 2.00 18.75 3.32
N SER A 111 1.49 19.67 2.50
CA SER A 111 0.08 19.69 2.13
C SER A 111 -0.32 18.44 1.37
N GLY A 112 0.47 17.99 0.38
CA GLY A 112 0.25 16.72 -0.31
C GLY A 112 0.19 15.52 0.66
N CYS A 113 1.15 15.42 1.59
CA CYS A 113 1.16 14.40 2.63
C CYS A 113 -0.03 14.52 3.59
N TRP A 114 -0.45 15.73 3.96
CA TRP A 114 -1.58 15.96 4.86
C TRP A 114 -2.90 15.55 4.20
N ILE A 115 -3.12 15.94 2.94
CA ILE A 115 -4.29 15.50 2.16
C ILE A 115 -4.29 13.98 2.01
N TRP A 116 -3.14 13.37 1.72
CA TRP A 116 -3.01 11.92 1.55
C TRP A 116 -3.28 11.16 2.85
N ILE A 117 -2.73 11.63 3.97
CA ILE A 117 -2.96 11.07 5.30
C ILE A 117 -4.43 11.25 5.70
N TRP A 118 -5.04 12.40 5.45
CA TRP A 118 -6.43 12.66 5.79
C TRP A 118 -7.40 11.79 4.97
N VAL A 119 -7.14 11.63 3.66
CA VAL A 119 -7.85 10.73 2.76
C VAL A 119 -7.71 9.26 3.19
N TRP A 120 -6.50 8.82 3.55
CA TRP A 120 -6.27 7.43 3.96
C TRP A 120 -6.80 7.17 5.39
N ASN A 121 -6.72 8.15 6.29
CA ASN A 121 -7.21 8.01 7.66
C ASN A 121 -8.74 7.90 7.71
N SER A 122 -9.46 8.55 6.77
CA SER A 122 -10.92 8.41 6.63
C SER A 122 -11.38 7.00 6.27
N GLN A 123 -10.51 6.13 5.75
CA GLN A 123 -10.90 4.73 5.50
C GLN A 123 -10.80 3.82 6.74
N LYS A 124 -10.07 4.23 7.78
CA LYS A 124 -9.73 3.34 8.91
C LYS A 124 -10.61 3.53 10.14
N SER A 125 -11.24 4.69 10.28
CA SER A 125 -12.11 5.00 11.43
C SER A 125 -13.50 4.36 11.34
N LEU A 126 -13.93 3.94 10.15
CA LEU A 126 -15.27 3.38 9.94
C LEU A 126 -15.34 1.88 10.27
N THR A 127 -14.23 1.15 10.15
CA THR A 127 -14.19 -0.29 10.38
C THR A 127 -14.20 -0.65 11.88
N LEU A 128 -13.61 0.20 12.72
CA LEU A 128 -13.61 0.01 14.18
C LEU A 128 -14.97 0.37 14.80
N ALA A 129 -15.61 1.46 14.33
CA ALA A 129 -16.94 1.85 14.79
C ALA A 129 -18.03 0.81 14.45
N ASN A 130 -17.93 0.15 13.28
CA ASN A 130 -18.91 -0.86 12.87
C ASN A 130 -18.75 -2.18 13.66
N ALA A 131 -17.54 -2.51 14.12
CA ALA A 131 -17.28 -3.71 14.93
C ALA A 131 -17.88 -3.57 16.35
N ASP A 132 -17.81 -2.38 16.95
CA ASP A 132 -18.38 -2.13 18.28
C ASP A 132 -19.93 -2.15 18.26
N ILE A 133 -20.56 -1.64 17.20
CA ILE A 133 -22.03 -1.69 17.03
C ILE A 133 -22.51 -3.13 16.88
N GLN A 134 -21.79 -3.95 16.12
CA GLN A 134 -22.17 -5.35 15.93
C GLN A 134 -22.04 -6.15 17.23
N ARG A 135 -20.95 -5.94 17.98
CA ARG A 135 -20.75 -6.56 19.29
C ARG A 135 -21.83 -6.16 20.30
N SER A 136 -22.18 -4.87 20.35
CA SER A 136 -23.26 -4.38 21.21
C SER A 136 -24.64 -4.92 20.81
N GLY A 137 -24.85 -5.20 19.52
CA GLY A 137 -26.07 -5.85 19.03
C GLY A 137 -26.14 -7.31 19.42
N GLU A 138 -25.04 -8.06 19.32
CA GLU A 138 -24.95 -9.46 19.74
C GLU A 138 -25.20 -9.62 21.25
N ASP A 139 -24.66 -8.71 22.06
CA ASP A 139 -24.88 -8.69 23.50
C ASP A 139 -26.35 -8.40 23.85
N GLU A 140 -27.04 -7.53 23.09
CA GLU A 140 -28.47 -7.24 23.27
C GLU A 140 -29.36 -8.43 22.86
N LYS A 141 -29.05 -9.10 21.74
CA LYS A 141 -29.81 -10.30 21.31
C LYS A 141 -29.63 -11.49 22.25
N ALA A 142 -28.43 -11.65 22.82
CA ALA A 142 -28.17 -12.70 23.80
C ALA A 142 -28.95 -12.49 25.12
N VAL A 143 -29.19 -11.24 25.51
CA VAL A 143 -30.00 -10.90 26.70
C VAL A 143 -31.50 -11.05 26.42
N GLU A 144 -31.94 -10.79 25.19
CA GLU A 144 -33.36 -10.95 24.80
C GLU A 144 -33.74 -12.43 24.61
N GLU A 145 -32.82 -13.29 24.17
CA GLU A 145 -33.05 -14.74 24.01
C GLU A 145 -33.08 -15.50 25.36
N ASP A 146 -32.50 -14.95 26.43
CA ASP A 146 -32.51 -15.53 27.79
C ASP A 146 -33.66 -14.98 28.67
N SER A 147 -34.52 -14.10 28.13
CA SER A 147 -35.71 -13.61 28.86
C SER A 147 -36.92 -14.52 28.59
N PRO A 148 -37.55 -15.10 29.64
CA PRO A 148 -38.63 -16.10 29.52
C PRO A 148 -39.95 -15.54 28.94
#